data_AF-A6F7F3-F1
#
_entry.id   AF-A6F7F3-F1
#
_cell.length_a   1.000
_cell.length_b   1.000
_cell.length_c   1.000
_cell.angle_alpha   90.00
_cell.angle_beta   90.00
_cell.angle_gamma   90.00
#
_symmetry.space_group_name_H-M   'P 1'
#
loop_
_entity.id
_entity.type
_entity.pdbx_description
1 polymer ?
#
loop_
_entity_poly.entity_id
_entity_poly.type
_entity_poly.pdbx_seq_one_letter_code
_entity_poly.pdbx_strand_id
1 'polypeptide(L)'
;MLIRGLLILHYMVFCFRFLTIPWRYFQLNARYFNKQKKIFSKQDLDAITPVEWRLNQYIDRPDLRPERYPVFAKPEWGQNSTGVSCIHSYAELSVLRESSGYQAQNYLIQEAAVGAIEFEVFVVKHPLKTGQFAVMSITQVINNSADKFPVNGIYNNDTQYQDITDALSPAEQQRLWQELNRMGDFTIARYSLKADSLGALLQRQFKLVEVNLYVPMPLSLLSHNLTRLQKYQLLYNTTHSLAQLAQQLNSKKVTQGIFFNKLIAARRGHNTRILNQDETSKTTNLQMDQ
;
A
#
# COMPACT_ATOMS: atom_id res chain seq x y z
N MET A 1 10.82 -10.00 -12.67
CA MET A 1 9.84 -9.94 -13.79
C MET A 1 9.00 -11.21 -13.94
N LEU A 2 9.59 -12.41 -13.81
CA LEU A 2 8.88 -13.69 -13.99
C LEU A 2 7.69 -13.91 -13.04
N ILE A 3 7.82 -13.62 -11.74
CA ILE A 3 6.74 -13.79 -10.73
C ILE A 3 5.50 -12.95 -11.06
N ARG A 4 5.69 -11.70 -11.50
CA ARG A 4 4.58 -10.82 -11.89
C ARG A 4 3.84 -11.37 -13.10
N GLY A 5 4.57 -11.87 -14.10
CA GLY A 5 3.98 -12.54 -15.27
C GLY A 5 3.13 -13.76 -14.88
N LEU A 6 3.65 -14.59 -13.95
CA LEU A 6 2.91 -15.75 -13.44
C LEU A 6 1.64 -15.37 -12.70
N LEU A 7 1.68 -14.33 -11.86
CA LEU A 7 0.48 -13.82 -11.16
C LEU A 7 -0.61 -13.42 -12.15
N ILE A 8 -0.25 -12.69 -13.20
CA ILE A 8 -1.20 -12.25 -14.24
C ILE A 8 -1.75 -13.46 -14.99
N LEU A 9 -0.89 -14.39 -15.42
CA LEU A 9 -1.31 -15.59 -16.15
C LEU A 9 -2.26 -16.46 -15.33
N HIS A 10 -1.91 -16.75 -14.07
CA HIS A 10 -2.77 -17.56 -13.20
C HIS A 10 -4.10 -16.88 -12.91
N TYR A 11 -4.09 -15.57 -12.67
CA TYR A 11 -5.33 -14.81 -12.52
C TYR A 11 -6.20 -14.88 -13.78
N MET A 12 -5.62 -14.79 -14.98
CA MET A 12 -6.35 -14.96 -16.24
C MET A 12 -6.97 -16.35 -16.38
N VAL A 13 -6.23 -17.41 -16.03
CA VAL A 13 -6.75 -18.79 -16.03
C VAL A 13 -7.96 -18.92 -15.11
N PHE A 14 -7.90 -18.38 -13.90
CA PHE A 14 -9.04 -18.41 -12.99
C PHE A 14 -10.20 -17.50 -13.43
N CYS A 15 -9.90 -16.37 -14.07
CA CYS A 15 -10.93 -15.54 -14.66
C CYS A 15 -11.75 -16.32 -15.69
N PHE A 16 -11.07 -17.08 -16.57
CA PHE A 16 -11.73 -17.98 -17.52
C PHE A 16 -12.52 -19.07 -16.81
N ARG A 17 -11.92 -19.73 -15.81
CA ARG A 17 -12.56 -20.78 -14.99
C ARG A 17 -13.86 -20.32 -14.31
N PHE A 18 -13.91 -19.07 -13.85
CA PHE A 18 -15.05 -18.48 -13.13
C PHE A 18 -15.94 -17.60 -14.02
N LEU A 19 -15.69 -17.55 -15.34
CA LEU A 19 -16.43 -16.73 -16.29
C LEU A 19 -16.50 -15.24 -15.87
N THR A 20 -15.39 -14.70 -15.36
CA THR A 20 -15.27 -13.30 -14.97
C THR A 20 -14.30 -12.56 -15.90
N ILE A 21 -14.55 -11.27 -16.11
CA ILE A 21 -13.68 -10.43 -16.94
C ILE A 21 -12.48 -9.96 -16.10
N PRO A 22 -11.22 -10.06 -16.60
CA PRO A 22 -10.03 -9.73 -15.82
C PRO A 22 -10.02 -8.31 -15.24
N TRP A 23 -10.56 -7.33 -15.97
CA TRP A 23 -10.56 -5.91 -15.58
C TRP A 23 -11.31 -5.61 -14.28
N ARG A 24 -12.19 -6.51 -13.82
CA ARG A 24 -12.85 -6.40 -12.51
C ARG A 24 -11.87 -6.43 -11.34
N TYR A 25 -10.64 -6.91 -11.56
CA TYR A 25 -9.55 -6.78 -10.59
C TYR A 25 -9.40 -5.35 -10.07
N PHE A 26 -9.44 -4.37 -10.98
CA PHE A 26 -9.23 -2.96 -10.64
C PHE A 26 -10.42 -2.35 -9.90
N GLN A 27 -11.52 -3.08 -9.78
CA GLN A 27 -12.72 -2.67 -9.07
C GLN A 27 -12.77 -3.21 -7.64
N LEU A 28 -11.90 -4.16 -7.27
CA LEU A 28 -11.90 -4.82 -5.96
C LEU A 28 -11.82 -3.82 -4.79
N ASN A 29 -11.10 -2.70 -4.96
CA ASN A 29 -10.99 -1.62 -3.97
C ASN A 29 -11.55 -0.28 -4.48
N ALA A 30 -12.40 -0.28 -5.51
CA ALA A 30 -12.83 0.95 -6.21
C ALA A 30 -13.45 2.01 -5.29
N ARG A 31 -14.06 1.62 -4.17
CA ARG A 31 -14.64 2.56 -3.19
C ARG A 31 -13.62 3.52 -2.58
N TYR A 32 -12.34 3.13 -2.55
CA TYR A 32 -11.22 3.93 -2.04
C TYR A 32 -10.47 4.70 -3.13
N PHE A 33 -10.94 4.63 -4.38
CA PHE A 33 -10.33 5.34 -5.49
C PHE A 33 -10.87 6.78 -5.55
N ASN A 34 -9.97 7.76 -5.47
CA ASN A 34 -10.35 9.16 -5.61
C ASN A 34 -10.65 9.47 -7.08
N LYS A 35 -11.93 9.70 -7.40
CA LYS A 35 -12.38 9.97 -8.77
C LYS A 35 -11.84 11.30 -9.32
N GLN A 36 -11.64 12.30 -8.46
CA GLN A 36 -11.15 13.63 -8.86
C GLN A 36 -9.65 13.58 -9.16
N LYS A 37 -8.86 13.04 -8.23
CA LYS A 37 -7.40 12.89 -8.37
C LYS A 37 -7.00 11.73 -9.29
N LYS A 38 -7.94 10.82 -9.61
CA LYS A 38 -7.74 9.59 -10.41
C LYS A 38 -6.66 8.66 -9.85
N ILE A 39 -6.48 8.63 -8.54
CA ILE A 39 -5.49 7.82 -7.82
C ILE A 39 -6.10 7.23 -6.54
N PHE A 40 -5.42 6.24 -5.96
CA PHE A 40 -5.59 5.93 -4.54
C PHE A 40 -4.71 6.93 -3.79
N SER A 41 -5.30 8.03 -3.33
CA SER A 41 -4.54 9.11 -2.69
C SER A 41 -4.04 8.67 -1.32
N LYS A 42 -2.77 8.89 -1.04
CA LYS A 42 -2.17 8.62 0.28
C LYS A 42 -2.83 9.44 1.38
N GLN A 43 -3.27 10.67 1.07
CA GLN A 43 -3.99 11.55 1.99
C GLN A 43 -5.36 10.98 2.35
N ASP A 44 -6.13 10.50 1.36
CA ASP A 44 -7.45 9.92 1.61
C ASP A 44 -7.35 8.63 2.45
N LEU A 45 -6.30 7.85 2.23
CA LEU A 45 -6.04 6.63 3.00
C LEU A 45 -5.63 6.96 4.43
N ASP A 46 -4.81 7.98 4.63
CA ASP A 46 -4.44 8.42 5.96
C ASP A 46 -5.62 8.95 6.78
N ALA A 47 -6.57 9.64 6.13
CA ALA A 47 -7.78 10.13 6.77
C ALA A 47 -8.63 9.01 7.41
N ILE A 48 -8.56 7.77 6.89
CA ILE A 48 -9.26 6.60 7.43
C ILE A 48 -8.38 5.68 8.29
N THR A 49 -7.06 5.91 8.36
CA THR A 49 -6.16 5.17 9.25
C THR A 49 -6.53 5.41 10.72
N PRO A 50 -6.53 4.40 11.61
CA PRO A 50 -6.66 4.65 13.05
C PRO A 50 -5.57 5.58 13.58
N VAL A 51 -5.94 6.55 14.41
CA VAL A 51 -5.04 7.64 14.88
C VAL A 51 -3.78 7.08 15.55
N GLU A 52 -3.92 5.98 16.29
CA GLU A 52 -2.81 5.31 16.97
C GLU A 52 -1.72 4.81 16.01
N TRP A 53 -2.07 4.42 14.77
CA TRP A 53 -1.12 3.91 13.78
C TRP A 53 -0.51 5.01 12.92
N ARG A 54 -1.15 6.18 12.86
CA ARG A 54 -0.74 7.27 11.98
C ARG A 54 0.64 7.78 12.33
N LEU A 55 1.33 8.20 11.27
CA LEU A 55 2.53 9.00 11.31
C LEU A 55 2.13 10.42 10.92
N ASN A 56 2.72 11.42 11.55
CA ASN A 56 2.51 12.81 11.16
C ASN A 56 2.95 13.01 9.71
N GLN A 57 2.02 13.45 8.88
CA GLN A 57 2.29 13.75 7.48
C GLN A 57 1.39 14.86 6.95
N TYR A 58 1.86 15.54 5.92
CA TYR A 58 1.16 16.66 5.29
C TYR A 58 1.64 16.85 3.85
N ILE A 59 0.83 17.53 3.04
CA ILE A 59 1.24 17.96 1.70
C ILE A 59 2.30 19.06 1.85
N ASP A 60 3.42 18.91 1.14
CA ASP A 60 4.51 19.87 1.20
C ASP A 60 4.08 21.26 0.70
N ARG A 61 4.64 22.30 1.33
CA ARG A 61 4.47 23.71 0.95
C ARG A 61 5.81 24.44 1.07
N PRO A 62 6.07 25.48 0.26
CA PRO A 62 7.38 26.15 0.25
C PRO A 62 7.82 26.70 1.62
N ASP A 63 6.85 27.20 2.40
CA ASP A 63 7.03 27.79 3.73
C ASP A 63 7.10 26.75 4.85
N LEU A 64 6.73 25.51 4.57
CA LEU A 64 6.66 24.47 5.57
C LEU A 64 8.05 24.02 6.00
N ARG A 65 8.22 23.86 7.33
CA ARG A 65 9.42 23.36 7.98
C ARG A 65 9.06 22.23 8.94
N PRO A 66 9.50 20.98 8.67
CA PRO A 66 9.35 19.90 9.63
C PRO A 66 10.03 20.23 10.97
N GLU A 67 9.36 19.94 12.08
CA GLU A 67 9.90 20.16 13.42
C GLU A 67 11.01 19.16 13.79
N ARG A 68 10.99 17.98 13.17
CA ARG A 68 11.91 16.87 13.46
C ARG A 68 12.37 16.22 12.16
N TYR A 69 13.60 15.73 12.19
CA TYR A 69 14.23 14.97 11.12
C TYR A 69 14.76 13.63 11.67
N PRO A 70 14.86 12.58 10.84
CA PRO A 70 14.57 12.59 9.40
C PRO A 70 13.06 12.52 9.07
N VAL A 71 12.73 12.98 7.87
CA VAL A 71 11.40 12.83 7.25
C VAL A 71 11.52 12.16 5.89
N PHE A 72 10.47 11.49 5.45
CA PHE A 72 10.37 10.95 4.10
C PHE A 72 9.55 11.90 3.23
N ALA A 73 10.16 12.39 2.15
CA ALA A 73 9.46 13.04 1.06
C ALA A 73 8.96 11.96 0.09
N LYS A 74 7.64 11.82 -0.04
CA LYS A 74 6.99 10.80 -0.87
C LYS A 74 6.10 11.49 -1.89
N PRO A 75 6.15 11.14 -3.19
CA PRO A 75 5.18 11.69 -4.13
C PRO A 75 3.78 11.21 -3.78
N GLU A 76 2.77 12.05 -3.98
CA GLU A 76 1.35 11.71 -3.70
C GLU A 76 0.94 10.44 -4.45
N TRP A 77 1.55 10.23 -5.62
CA TRP A 77 1.44 9.00 -6.37
C TRP A 77 2.82 8.48 -6.77
N GLY A 78 3.06 7.20 -6.53
CA GLY A 78 4.28 6.49 -6.88
C GLY A 78 4.13 4.99 -6.63
N GLN A 79 5.02 4.17 -7.20
CA GLN A 79 5.07 2.73 -6.98
C GLN A 79 6.50 2.29 -6.72
N ASN A 80 6.69 1.22 -5.94
CA ASN A 80 8.00 0.60 -5.71
C ASN A 80 9.04 1.62 -5.19
N SER A 81 8.62 2.54 -4.31
CA SER A 81 9.48 3.56 -3.70
C SER A 81 10.09 4.59 -4.67
N THR A 82 9.67 4.61 -5.95
CA THR A 82 10.13 5.61 -6.91
C THR A 82 9.77 7.03 -6.45
N GLY A 83 10.78 7.90 -6.41
CA GLY A 83 10.64 9.30 -5.99
C GLY A 83 10.58 9.49 -4.48
N VAL A 84 10.68 8.43 -3.67
CA VAL A 84 10.76 8.56 -2.21
C VAL A 84 12.19 8.91 -1.83
N SER A 85 12.35 9.93 -0.99
CA SER A 85 13.65 10.35 -0.45
C SER A 85 13.58 10.47 1.07
N CYS A 86 14.57 9.92 1.76
CA CYS A 86 14.80 10.23 3.17
C CYS A 86 15.56 11.55 3.24
N ILE A 87 15.08 12.47 4.09
CA ILE A 87 15.59 13.83 4.23
C ILE A 87 16.01 14.02 5.67
N HIS A 88 17.28 14.34 5.90
CA HIS A 88 17.87 14.48 7.23
C HIS A 88 17.96 15.93 7.71
N SER A 89 17.73 16.90 6.83
CA SER A 89 17.83 18.32 7.15
C SER A 89 16.93 19.19 6.27
N TYR A 90 16.70 20.42 6.72
CA TYR A 90 16.00 21.42 5.91
C TYR A 90 16.77 21.78 4.64
N ALA A 91 18.11 21.80 4.70
CA ALA A 91 18.94 22.05 3.53
C ALA A 91 18.72 21.00 2.43
N GLU A 92 18.67 19.71 2.79
CA GLU A 92 18.33 18.63 1.86
C GLU A 92 16.91 18.77 1.30
N LEU A 93 15.94 19.16 2.14
CA LEU A 93 14.57 19.41 1.68
C LEU A 93 14.51 20.54 0.65
N SER A 94 15.23 21.63 0.88
CA SER A 94 15.34 22.76 -0.06
C SER A 94 15.93 22.33 -1.39
N VAL A 95 17.02 21.56 -1.39
CA VAL A 95 17.63 21.03 -2.61
C VAL A 95 16.66 20.12 -3.36
N LEU A 96 15.93 19.24 -2.64
CA LEU A 96 14.93 18.38 -3.27
C LEU A 96 13.81 19.20 -3.93
N ARG A 97 13.33 20.25 -3.26
CA ARG A 97 12.29 21.15 -3.79
C ARG A 97 12.72 21.84 -5.08
N GLU A 98 14.00 22.15 -5.25
CA GLU A 98 14.50 22.79 -6.49
C GLU A 98 14.59 21.81 -7.68
N SER A 99 14.53 20.50 -7.43
CA SER A 99 14.59 19.51 -8.51
C SER A 99 13.33 19.51 -9.39
N SER A 100 13.55 19.34 -10.70
CA SER A 100 12.46 19.32 -11.69
C SER A 100 11.43 18.20 -11.45
N GLY A 101 11.90 17.03 -11.01
CA GLY A 101 11.04 15.89 -10.67
C GLY A 101 10.17 16.15 -9.43
N TYR A 102 10.62 16.99 -8.50
CA TYR A 102 9.82 17.40 -7.35
C TYR A 102 8.71 18.38 -7.76
N GLN A 103 9.05 19.39 -8.56
CA GLN A 103 8.11 20.43 -8.99
C GLN A 103 6.98 19.91 -9.89
N ALA A 104 7.17 18.76 -10.55
CA ALA A 104 6.20 18.17 -11.48
C ALA A 104 4.96 17.56 -10.79
N GLN A 105 4.97 17.35 -9.47
CA GLN A 105 3.90 16.68 -8.73
C GLN A 105 3.83 17.08 -7.26
N ASN A 106 2.72 16.74 -6.59
CA ASN A 106 2.59 16.95 -5.16
C ASN A 106 3.40 15.92 -4.37
N TYR A 107 4.03 16.36 -3.29
CA TYR A 107 4.72 15.50 -2.33
C TYR A 107 4.03 15.57 -0.97
N LEU A 108 4.01 14.43 -0.28
CA LEU A 108 3.80 14.36 1.15
C LEU A 108 5.14 14.31 1.86
N ILE A 109 5.27 15.10 2.91
CA ILE A 109 6.33 14.95 3.89
C ILE A 109 5.74 14.18 5.06
N GLN A 110 6.39 13.08 5.42
CA GLN A 110 5.96 12.16 6.46
C GLN A 110 7.10 11.94 7.45
N GLU A 111 6.82 11.97 8.75
CA GLU A 111 7.83 11.64 9.76
C GLU A 111 8.38 10.22 9.57
N ALA A 112 9.66 10.02 9.90
CA ALA A 112 10.23 8.69 9.91
C ALA A 112 9.54 7.82 10.97
N ALA A 113 9.08 6.64 10.54
CA ALA A 113 8.43 5.70 11.42
C ALA A 113 9.41 5.15 12.47
N VAL A 114 8.98 5.14 13.74
CA VAL A 114 9.69 4.47 14.83
C VAL A 114 9.40 2.97 14.80
N GLY A 115 10.40 2.15 15.17
CA GLY A 115 10.30 0.70 15.17
C GLY A 115 11.51 0.03 14.50
N ALA A 116 12.09 -0.96 15.17
CA ALA A 116 13.29 -1.65 14.68
C ALA A 116 13.03 -2.52 13.42
N ILE A 117 11.82 -3.04 13.24
CA ILE A 117 11.49 -4.02 12.21
C ILE A 117 10.38 -3.48 11.31
N GLU A 118 10.55 -3.64 10.01
CA GLU A 118 9.50 -3.39 9.01
C GLU A 118 8.83 -4.69 8.61
N PHE A 119 7.50 -4.70 8.70
CA PHE A 119 6.63 -5.82 8.39
C PHE A 119 5.73 -5.45 7.22
N GLU A 120 5.68 -6.32 6.21
CA GLU A 120 4.78 -6.21 5.07
C GLU A 120 3.73 -7.31 5.18
N VAL A 121 2.49 -6.89 5.44
CA VAL A 121 1.35 -7.79 5.63
C VAL A 121 0.46 -7.72 4.40
N PHE A 122 0.50 -8.75 3.56
CA PHE A 122 -0.39 -8.88 2.41
C PHE A 122 -1.63 -9.68 2.80
N VAL A 123 -2.81 -9.20 2.42
CA VAL A 123 -4.09 -9.86 2.72
C VAL A 123 -5.01 -9.84 1.51
N VAL A 124 -5.71 -10.96 1.30
CA VAL A 124 -6.88 -11.07 0.43
C VAL A 124 -8.06 -11.53 1.28
N LYS A 125 -9.17 -10.79 1.24
CA LYS A 125 -10.39 -11.10 1.99
C LYS A 125 -10.98 -12.45 1.56
N HIS A 126 -11.62 -13.17 2.47
CA HIS A 126 -12.31 -14.40 2.11
C HIS A 126 -13.58 -14.11 1.30
N PRO A 127 -13.80 -14.74 0.13
CA PRO A 127 -14.94 -14.45 -0.75
C PRO A 127 -16.30 -14.79 -0.14
N LEU A 128 -16.34 -15.71 0.83
CA LEU A 128 -17.59 -16.21 1.42
C LEU A 128 -17.73 -15.97 2.94
N LYS A 129 -16.65 -15.64 3.64
CA LYS A 129 -16.62 -15.63 5.11
C LYS A 129 -16.25 -14.24 5.58
N THR A 130 -17.28 -13.43 5.88
CA THR A 130 -17.08 -12.07 6.38
C THR A 130 -16.19 -12.07 7.61
N GLY A 131 -15.23 -11.14 7.67
CA GLY A 131 -14.29 -11.05 8.79
C GLY A 131 -13.10 -12.01 8.73
N GLN A 132 -13.03 -12.92 7.74
CA GLN A 132 -11.87 -13.78 7.52
C GLN A 132 -11.07 -13.36 6.28
N PHE A 133 -9.80 -13.70 6.26
CA PHE A 133 -8.97 -13.65 5.06
C PHE A 133 -8.95 -15.02 4.37
N ALA A 134 -8.80 -15.03 3.04
CA ALA A 134 -8.49 -16.24 2.28
C ALA A 134 -6.99 -16.44 2.12
N VAL A 135 -6.24 -15.34 2.05
CA VAL A 135 -4.77 -15.36 1.97
C VAL A 135 -4.22 -14.28 2.89
N MET A 136 -3.22 -14.65 3.68
CA MET A 136 -2.38 -13.73 4.42
C MET A 136 -0.93 -14.16 4.22
N SER A 137 -0.04 -13.19 4.04
CA SER A 137 1.40 -13.43 4.14
C SER A 137 2.05 -12.29 4.90
N ILE A 138 2.96 -12.63 5.80
CA ILE A 138 3.67 -11.67 6.65
C ILE A 138 5.14 -11.78 6.29
N THR A 139 5.71 -10.67 5.83
CA THR A 139 7.10 -10.61 5.40
C THR A 139 7.84 -9.62 6.28
N GLN A 140 8.96 -10.03 6.86
CA GLN A 140 9.92 -9.10 7.42
C GLN A 140 10.80 -8.52 6.30
N VAL A 141 10.92 -7.20 6.27
CA VAL A 141 11.83 -6.49 5.37
C VAL A 141 13.14 -6.26 6.09
N ILE A 142 14.23 -6.78 5.52
CA ILE A 142 15.58 -6.69 6.06
C ILE A 142 16.37 -5.77 5.15
N ASN A 143 17.09 -4.81 5.72
CA ASN A 143 18.02 -3.97 4.97
C ASN A 143 19.43 -4.17 5.53
N ASN A 144 20.37 -4.58 4.68
CA ASN A 144 21.75 -4.87 5.09
C ASN A 144 22.69 -3.64 5.01
N SER A 145 22.17 -2.48 4.59
CA SER A 145 22.94 -1.24 4.59
C SER A 145 23.16 -0.70 6.01
N ALA A 146 24.12 0.21 6.16
CA ALA A 146 24.34 0.92 7.42
C ALA A 146 23.34 2.08 7.65
N ASP A 147 22.43 2.33 6.71
CA ASP A 147 21.42 3.38 6.82
C ASP A 147 20.37 2.99 7.87
N LYS A 148 20.08 3.91 8.80
CA LYS A 148 19.06 3.73 9.84
C LYS A 148 17.65 3.90 9.29
N PHE A 149 17.49 4.66 8.20
CA PHE A 149 16.20 5.00 7.60
C PHE A 149 16.20 4.68 6.10
N PRO A 150 16.50 3.42 5.71
CA PRO A 150 16.63 3.07 4.32
C PRO A 150 15.28 3.17 3.62
N VAL A 151 15.31 3.64 2.37
CA VAL A 151 14.18 3.49 1.47
C VAL A 151 14.18 2.04 0.97
N ASN A 152 13.38 1.20 1.63
CA ASN A 152 13.22 -0.20 1.24
C ASN A 152 12.44 -0.33 -0.08
N GLY A 153 12.81 -1.33 -0.88
CA GLY A 153 12.10 -1.63 -2.12
C GLY A 153 12.83 -2.61 -3.02
N ILE A 154 12.15 -3.05 -4.09
CA ILE A 154 12.70 -4.02 -5.05
C ILE A 154 13.90 -3.52 -5.88
N TYR A 155 14.19 -2.22 -5.81
CA TYR A 155 15.32 -1.59 -6.50
C TYR A 155 16.47 -1.24 -5.54
N ASN A 156 16.27 -1.45 -4.24
CA ASN A 156 17.32 -1.34 -3.25
C ASN A 156 17.98 -2.73 -3.12
N ASN A 157 19.24 -2.84 -3.52
CA ASN A 157 19.97 -4.11 -3.52
C ASN A 157 20.28 -4.63 -2.11
N ASP A 158 20.24 -3.75 -1.10
CA ASP A 158 20.41 -4.13 0.30
C ASP A 158 19.12 -4.62 0.94
N THR A 159 17.97 -4.42 0.27
CA THR A 159 16.67 -4.90 0.74
C THR A 159 16.48 -6.39 0.42
N GLN A 160 16.20 -7.16 1.45
CA GLN A 160 15.83 -8.57 1.39
C GLN A 160 14.48 -8.81 2.08
N TYR A 161 13.82 -9.90 1.69
CA TYR A 161 12.53 -10.29 2.21
C TYR A 161 12.63 -11.66 2.88
N GLN A 162 12.07 -11.78 4.07
CA GLN A 162 11.94 -13.05 4.80
C GLN A 162 10.47 -13.29 5.11
N ASP A 163 9.92 -14.40 4.64
CA ASP A 163 8.58 -14.81 5.06
C ASP A 163 8.62 -15.26 6.52
N ILE A 164 7.71 -14.73 7.33
CA ILE A 164 7.53 -15.07 8.74
C ILE A 164 6.07 -15.37 9.03
N THR A 165 5.29 -15.78 8.02
CA THR A 165 3.86 -16.03 8.16
C THR A 165 3.61 -17.12 9.20
N ASP A 166 4.39 -18.20 9.14
CA ASP A 166 4.29 -19.35 10.04
C ASP A 166 4.89 -19.07 11.44
N ALA A 167 5.52 -17.91 11.66
CA ALA A 167 5.92 -17.47 13.00
C ALA A 167 4.71 -17.06 13.86
N LEU A 168 3.54 -16.84 13.24
CA LEU A 168 2.28 -16.59 13.92
C LEU A 168 1.35 -17.80 13.79
N SER A 169 0.72 -18.17 14.90
CA SER A 169 -0.38 -19.13 14.88
C SER A 169 -1.56 -18.61 14.04
N PRO A 170 -2.44 -19.48 13.51
CA PRO A 170 -3.62 -19.04 12.77
C PRO A 170 -4.52 -18.07 13.57
N ALA A 171 -4.60 -18.25 14.89
CA ALA A 171 -5.35 -17.35 15.77
C ALA A 171 -4.68 -15.95 15.84
N GLU A 172 -3.36 -15.88 15.90
CA GLU A 172 -2.61 -14.63 15.87
C GLU A 172 -2.73 -13.91 14.52
N GLN A 173 -2.63 -14.66 13.41
CA GLN A 173 -2.87 -14.12 12.08
C GLN A 173 -4.28 -13.52 11.96
N GLN A 174 -5.29 -14.22 12.46
CA GLN A 174 -6.67 -13.73 12.48
C GLN A 174 -6.85 -12.49 13.38
N ARG A 175 -6.19 -12.43 14.55
CA ARG A 175 -6.20 -11.23 15.39
C ARG A 175 -5.54 -10.03 14.72
N LEU A 176 -4.39 -10.23 14.08
CA LEU A 176 -3.70 -9.19 13.31
C LEU A 176 -4.57 -8.70 12.15
N TRP A 177 -5.23 -9.61 11.43
CA TRP A 177 -6.18 -9.23 10.38
C TRP A 177 -7.35 -8.41 10.91
N GLN A 178 -7.98 -8.83 12.01
CA GLN A 178 -9.07 -8.08 12.63
C GLN A 178 -8.64 -6.66 13.01
N GLU A 179 -7.41 -6.51 13.50
CA GLU A 179 -6.84 -5.21 13.79
C GLU A 179 -6.69 -4.39 12.49
N LEU A 180 -5.98 -4.90 11.48
CA LEU A 180 -5.73 -4.19 10.22
C LEU A 180 -7.03 -3.80 9.48
N ASN A 181 -8.06 -4.65 9.56
CA ASN A 181 -9.36 -4.39 8.94
C ASN A 181 -10.13 -3.24 9.60
N ARG A 182 -9.67 -2.70 10.74
CA ARG A 182 -10.21 -1.46 11.34
C ARG A 182 -9.98 -0.22 10.45
N MET A 183 -8.93 -0.22 9.63
CA MET A 183 -8.64 0.90 8.72
C MET A 183 -9.65 1.00 7.57
N GLY A 184 -10.12 -0.14 7.09
CA GLY A 184 -11.06 -0.20 5.98
C GLY A 184 -11.30 -1.62 5.52
N ASP A 185 -12.49 -1.83 4.94
CA ASP A 185 -12.92 -3.09 4.34
C ASP A 185 -12.24 -3.30 2.97
N PHE A 186 -10.90 -3.39 2.96
CA PHE A 186 -10.15 -3.64 1.74
C PHE A 186 -10.32 -5.10 1.30
N THR A 187 -10.58 -5.28 0.01
CA THR A 187 -10.71 -6.63 -0.59
C THR A 187 -9.35 -7.29 -0.76
N ILE A 188 -8.35 -6.48 -1.09
CA ILE A 188 -6.94 -6.85 -1.21
C ILE A 188 -6.10 -5.67 -0.75
N ALA A 189 -5.09 -5.90 0.10
CA ALA A 189 -4.20 -4.85 0.56
C ALA A 189 -2.81 -5.41 0.88
N ARG A 190 -1.81 -4.53 0.87
CA ARG A 190 -0.53 -4.78 1.54
C ARG A 190 -0.21 -3.62 2.46
N TYR A 191 -0.07 -3.90 3.75
CA TYR A 191 0.26 -2.93 4.78
C TYR A 191 1.76 -2.99 5.08
N SER A 192 2.41 -1.83 5.09
CA SER A 192 3.79 -1.68 5.56
C SER A 192 3.76 -1.10 6.97
N LEU A 193 4.26 -1.86 7.94
CA LEU A 193 4.15 -1.58 9.37
C LEU A 193 5.54 -1.54 10.00
N LYS A 194 5.77 -0.64 10.94
CA LYS A 194 7.00 -0.59 11.75
C LYS A 194 6.68 -0.90 13.21
N ALA A 195 7.41 -1.86 13.79
CA ALA A 195 7.31 -2.24 15.20
C ALA A 195 8.66 -2.79 15.70
N ASP A 196 8.87 -2.84 17.01
CA ASP A 196 10.14 -3.31 17.59
C ASP A 196 10.27 -4.84 17.64
N SER A 197 9.16 -5.55 17.55
CA SER A 197 9.13 -7.01 17.53
C SER A 197 7.81 -7.52 16.95
N LEU A 198 7.77 -8.82 16.65
CA LEU A 198 6.53 -9.50 16.28
C LEU A 198 5.49 -9.47 17.42
N GLY A 199 5.95 -9.52 18.68
CA GLY A 199 5.08 -9.35 19.86
C GLY A 199 4.47 -7.95 19.94
N ALA A 200 5.27 -6.90 19.72
CA ALA A 200 4.79 -5.52 19.67
C ALA A 200 3.74 -5.33 18.56
N LEU A 201 3.96 -5.92 17.38
CA LEU A 201 2.99 -5.93 16.28
C LEU A 201 1.64 -6.51 16.72
N LEU A 202 1.63 -7.66 17.40
CA LEU A 202 0.41 -8.29 17.90
C LEU A 202 -0.27 -7.50 19.04
N GLN A 203 0.51 -6.76 19.81
CA GLN A 203 0.03 -5.87 20.87
C GLN A 203 -0.43 -4.50 20.34
N ARG A 204 -0.51 -4.32 19.02
CA ARG A 204 -0.93 -3.07 18.36
C ARG A 204 0.06 -1.91 18.57
N GLN A 205 1.29 -2.24 18.92
CA GLN A 205 2.38 -1.29 19.10
C GLN A 205 3.16 -1.16 17.80
N PHE A 206 2.54 -0.54 16.80
CA PHE A 206 3.14 -0.34 15.48
C PHE A 206 2.71 0.99 14.87
N LYS A 207 3.47 1.42 13.85
CA LYS A 207 3.12 2.55 12.98
C LYS A 207 2.90 2.09 11.54
N LEU A 208 1.90 2.66 10.88
CA LEU A 208 1.60 2.37 9.47
C LEU A 208 2.45 3.29 8.59
N VAL A 209 3.38 2.71 7.82
CA VAL A 209 4.25 3.43 6.89
C VAL A 209 3.53 3.73 5.58
N GLU A 210 2.83 2.73 5.03
CA GLU A 210 2.00 2.83 3.83
C GLU A 210 1.00 1.67 3.72
N VAL A 211 -0.06 1.87 2.91
CA VAL A 211 -0.94 0.79 2.46
C VAL A 211 -1.05 0.81 0.92
N ASN A 212 -0.87 -0.36 0.32
CA ASN A 212 -0.95 -0.55 -1.13
C ASN A 212 -2.27 -1.23 -1.51
N LEU A 213 -3.15 -0.51 -2.21
CA LEU A 213 -4.46 -1.02 -2.67
C LEU A 213 -4.53 -1.33 -4.17
N TYR A 214 -3.50 -0.94 -4.93
CA TYR A 214 -3.46 -1.11 -6.38
C TYR A 214 -2.38 -2.08 -6.81
N VAL A 215 -2.79 -3.22 -7.38
CA VAL A 215 -1.90 -4.34 -7.72
C VAL A 215 -0.88 -4.66 -6.63
N PRO A 216 -1.28 -4.74 -5.34
CA PRO A 216 -0.36 -5.17 -4.30
C PRO A 216 0.04 -6.63 -4.58
N MET A 217 1.30 -6.94 -4.31
CA MET A 217 1.87 -8.27 -4.48
C MET A 217 2.39 -8.77 -3.13
N PRO A 218 2.15 -10.04 -2.77
CA PRO A 218 2.76 -10.63 -1.58
C PRO A 218 4.27 -10.66 -1.74
N LEU A 219 4.99 -9.96 -0.86
CA LEU A 219 6.45 -9.88 -0.91
C LEU A 219 7.11 -11.20 -0.49
N SER A 220 6.38 -12.08 0.21
CA SER A 220 6.76 -13.47 0.43
C SER A 220 7.11 -14.23 -0.85
N LEU A 221 6.57 -13.87 -2.03
CA LEU A 221 7.00 -14.47 -3.30
C LEU A 221 8.46 -14.15 -3.65
N LEU A 222 8.99 -13.03 -3.13
CA LEU A 222 10.39 -12.61 -3.26
C LEU A 222 11.27 -13.12 -2.12
N SER A 223 10.69 -13.74 -1.08
CA SER A 223 11.46 -14.21 0.07
C SER A 223 12.46 -15.30 -0.28
N HIS A 224 13.56 -15.36 0.45
CA HIS A 224 14.61 -16.36 0.22
C HIS A 224 14.32 -17.69 0.93
N ASN A 225 13.50 -17.67 1.98
CA ASN A 225 13.23 -18.82 2.86
C ASN A 225 12.00 -19.64 2.48
N LEU A 226 11.23 -19.25 1.45
CA LEU A 226 10.16 -20.09 0.90
C LEU A 226 10.65 -20.98 -0.25
N THR A 227 10.24 -22.24 -0.21
CA THR A 227 10.44 -23.19 -1.31
C THR A 227 9.62 -22.78 -2.55
N ARG A 228 9.99 -23.32 -3.72
CA ARG A 228 9.24 -23.09 -4.98
C ARG A 228 7.78 -23.54 -4.87
N LEU A 229 7.53 -24.64 -4.16
CA LEU A 229 6.18 -25.17 -3.92
C LEU A 229 5.34 -24.21 -3.08
N GLN A 230 5.88 -23.71 -1.95
CA GLN A 230 5.19 -22.75 -1.10
C GLN A 230 4.89 -21.44 -1.84
N LYS A 231 5.84 -20.94 -2.64
CA LYS A 231 5.61 -19.76 -3.49
C LYS A 231 4.51 -20.00 -4.52
N TYR A 232 4.47 -21.18 -5.13
CA TYR A 232 3.42 -21.55 -6.06
C TYR A 232 2.05 -21.65 -5.38
N GLN A 233 1.97 -22.27 -4.20
CA GLN A 233 0.73 -22.35 -3.41
C GLN A 233 0.21 -20.96 -3.03
N LEU A 234 1.09 -20.06 -2.58
CA LEU A 234 0.74 -18.67 -2.28
C LEU A 234 0.18 -17.96 -3.52
N LEU A 235 0.86 -18.11 -4.67
CA LEU A 235 0.41 -17.55 -5.94
C LEU A 235 -0.95 -18.10 -6.39
N TYR A 236 -1.13 -19.42 -6.34
CA TYR A 236 -2.37 -20.10 -6.66
C TYR A 236 -3.52 -19.60 -5.79
N ASN A 237 -3.37 -19.66 -4.47
CA ASN A 237 -4.42 -19.25 -3.52
C ASN A 237 -4.77 -17.77 -3.68
N THR A 238 -3.77 -16.92 -3.91
CA THR A 238 -3.96 -15.48 -4.15
C THR A 238 -4.81 -15.24 -5.40
N THR A 239 -4.37 -15.77 -6.54
CA THR A 239 -5.03 -15.53 -7.84
C THR A 239 -6.40 -16.19 -7.94
N HIS A 240 -6.57 -17.39 -7.36
CA HIS A 240 -7.87 -18.06 -7.25
C HIS A 240 -8.86 -17.20 -6.46
N SER A 241 -8.48 -16.77 -5.25
CA SER A 241 -9.34 -15.95 -4.37
C SER A 241 -9.70 -14.61 -5.01
N LEU A 242 -8.74 -13.96 -5.68
CA LEU A 242 -8.99 -12.70 -6.38
C LEU A 242 -9.98 -12.86 -7.54
N ALA A 243 -9.89 -13.94 -8.30
CA ALA A 243 -10.82 -14.19 -9.40
C ALA A 243 -12.24 -14.49 -8.88
N GLN A 244 -12.37 -15.21 -7.76
CA GLN A 244 -13.66 -15.41 -7.09
C GLN A 244 -14.25 -14.08 -6.60
N LEU A 245 -13.46 -13.25 -5.92
CA LEU A 245 -13.90 -11.92 -5.47
C LEU A 245 -14.30 -11.03 -6.66
N ALA A 246 -13.54 -11.06 -7.76
CA ALA A 246 -13.87 -10.32 -8.96
C ALA A 246 -15.15 -10.81 -9.64
N GLN A 247 -15.43 -12.12 -9.59
CA GLN A 247 -16.69 -12.69 -10.08
C GLN A 247 -17.90 -12.15 -9.28
N GLN A 248 -17.75 -12.03 -7.95
CA GLN A 248 -18.80 -11.56 -7.03
C GLN A 248 -19.12 -10.06 -7.12
N LEU A 249 -18.27 -9.26 -7.78
CA LEU A 249 -18.56 -7.85 -8.00
C LEU A 249 -19.82 -7.71 -8.89
N ASN A 250 -20.93 -7.27 -8.28
CA ASN A 250 -22.21 -7.06 -8.95
C ASN A 250 -22.05 -6.08 -10.13
N SER A 251 -22.43 -6.55 -11.32
CA SER A 251 -22.32 -5.86 -12.62
C SER A 251 -23.06 -4.52 -12.72
N LYS A 252 -23.88 -4.14 -11.73
CA LYS A 252 -24.71 -2.92 -11.77
C LYS A 252 -23.98 -1.64 -11.33
N LYS A 253 -22.83 -1.72 -10.66
CA LYS A 253 -22.02 -0.55 -10.28
C LYS A 253 -20.61 -0.65 -10.85
N VAL A 254 -20.50 -0.67 -12.17
CA VAL A 254 -19.21 -0.51 -12.85
C VAL A 254 -18.72 0.91 -12.57
N THR A 255 -17.87 1.08 -11.56
CA THR A 255 -17.09 2.30 -11.38
C THR A 255 -16.13 2.40 -12.55
N GLN A 256 -16.49 3.27 -13.50
CA GLN A 256 -15.80 3.54 -14.75
C GLN A 256 -14.28 3.67 -14.59
N GLY A 257 -13.56 3.07 -15.53
CA GLY A 257 -12.27 3.55 -16.02
C GLY A 257 -11.05 3.55 -15.09
N ILE A 258 -11.05 2.94 -13.90
CA ILE A 258 -9.86 2.93 -13.01
C ILE A 258 -8.61 2.42 -13.76
N PHE A 259 -8.77 1.37 -14.56
CA PHE A 259 -7.71 0.84 -15.41
C PHE A 259 -7.19 1.85 -16.44
N PHE A 260 -8.08 2.44 -17.24
CA PHE A 260 -7.71 3.36 -18.33
C PHE A 260 -7.20 4.71 -17.80
N ASN A 261 -7.80 5.24 -16.74
CA ASN A 261 -7.34 6.45 -16.07
C ASN A 261 -5.90 6.29 -15.56
N LYS A 262 -5.53 5.09 -15.08
CA LYS A 262 -4.15 4.82 -14.65
C LYS A 262 -3.17 4.61 -15.78
N LEU A 263 -3.57 4.00 -16.89
CA LEU A 263 -2.73 3.96 -18.09
C LEU A 263 -2.41 5.39 -18.58
N ILE A 264 -3.39 6.29 -18.49
CA ILE A 264 -3.22 7.70 -18.83
C ILE A 264 -2.39 8.44 -17.76
N ALA A 265 -2.63 8.21 -16.47
CA ALA A 265 -1.87 8.84 -15.38
C ALA A 265 -0.39 8.43 -15.37
N ALA A 266 -0.09 7.15 -15.63
CA ALA A 266 1.28 6.67 -15.78
C ALA A 266 2.02 7.35 -16.96
N ARG A 267 1.29 7.74 -18.00
CA ARG A 267 1.82 8.58 -19.11
C ARG A 267 1.88 10.07 -18.76
N ARG A 268 1.06 10.55 -17.81
CA ARG A 268 0.96 11.95 -17.38
C ARG A 268 1.78 12.32 -16.15
N GLY A 269 2.41 11.36 -15.47
CA GLY A 269 3.33 11.57 -14.34
C GLY A 269 4.60 12.37 -14.69
N HIS A 270 4.52 13.23 -15.70
CA HIS A 270 5.51 14.24 -16.07
C HIS A 270 4.98 15.67 -15.87
N ASN A 271 3.69 15.92 -15.57
CA ASN A 271 3.17 17.28 -15.35
C ASN A 271 1.78 17.32 -14.65
N THR A 272 1.71 17.20 -13.32
CA THR A 272 0.48 17.57 -12.58
C THR A 272 0.81 17.99 -11.15
N ARG A 273 1.24 19.24 -10.98
CA ARG A 273 1.07 19.96 -9.71
C ARG A 273 -0.36 20.47 -9.69
N ILE A 274 -1.22 19.88 -8.87
CA ILE A 274 -2.55 20.46 -8.61
C ILE A 274 -2.34 21.53 -7.53
N LEU A 275 -2.40 22.80 -7.94
CA LEU A 275 -2.51 23.93 -7.03
C LEU A 275 -3.88 23.82 -6.32
N ASN A 276 -3.89 23.31 -5.09
CA ASN A 276 -5.04 23.46 -4.22
C ASN A 276 -5.09 24.93 -3.75
N GLN A 277 -5.73 25.79 -4.53
CA GLN A 277 -6.47 26.91 -3.96
C GLN A 277 -7.86 26.37 -3.58
N ASP A 278 -8.30 26.68 -2.35
CA ASP A 278 -9.60 26.37 -1.74
C ASP A 278 -9.74 25.03 -0.97
N GLU A 279 -9.09 24.97 0.20
CA GLU A 279 -9.44 24.06 1.31
C GLU A 279 -9.98 24.83 2.53
N THR A 280 -11.02 25.66 2.34
CA THR A 280 -11.80 26.25 3.45
C THR A 280 -13.26 25.81 3.50
N SER A 281 -13.74 24.94 2.59
CA SER A 281 -15.19 24.68 2.45
C SER A 281 -15.65 23.23 2.56
N LYS A 282 -14.83 22.28 3.04
CA LYS A 282 -15.21 20.84 3.08
C LYS A 282 -15.31 20.19 4.46
N THR A 283 -15.31 20.96 5.55
CA THR A 283 -15.53 20.43 6.91
C THR A 283 -17.00 20.20 7.26
N THR A 284 -17.97 20.53 6.40
CA THR A 284 -19.40 20.53 6.79
C THR A 284 -20.25 19.38 6.27
N ASN A 285 -19.78 18.52 5.35
CA ASN A 285 -20.67 17.55 4.67
C ASN A 285 -20.39 16.07 4.96
N LEU A 286 -19.71 15.73 6.06
CA LEU A 286 -19.55 14.32 6.51
C LEU A 286 -20.20 14.05 7.88
N GLN A 287 -21.02 14.97 8.38
CA GLN A 287 -21.85 14.79 9.58
C GLN A 287 -23.34 14.95 9.25
N MET A 288 -23.88 14.23 8.27
CA MET A 288 -25.31 13.91 8.22
C MET A 288 -25.46 12.63 7.40
N ASP A 289 -25.51 11.51 8.11
CA ASP A 289 -26.25 10.28 7.79
C ASP A 289 -25.98 9.31 8.94
N GLN A 290 -26.60 9.60 10.09
CA GLN A 290 -26.96 8.63 11.13
C GLN A 290 -28.46 8.42 11.07
#